data_AF-A0A2N0RR97-F1
#
_entry.id   AF-A0A2N0RR97-F1
#
_cell.length_a   1.000
_cell.length_b   1.000
_cell.length_c   1.000
_cell.angle_alpha   90.00
_cell.angle_beta   90.00
_cell.angle_gamma   90.00
#
_symmetry.space_group_name_H-M   'P 1'
#
loop_
_entity.id
_entity.type
_entity.pdbx_description
1 polymer ?
#
loop_
_entity_poly.entity_id
_entity_poly.type
_entity_poly.pdbx_seq_one_letter_code
_entity_poly.pdbx_strand_id
1 'polypeptide(L)'
;MPPNITDSLPLGPVPTYKVISPNVRYTDMHILADYTYHNATVSKNEIDGTLKVIPTETKYKFKTEVNIPKVGFIWKIDKLGLI
;
A
#
# COMPACT_ATOMS: atom_id res chain seq x y z
N MET A 1 8.98 -22.54 15.19
CA MET A 1 8.31 -21.92 14.04
C MET A 1 7.45 -23.00 13.38
N PRO A 2 6.16 -22.77 13.11
CA PRO A 2 5.38 -23.73 12.34
C PRO A 2 5.95 -23.80 10.91
N PRO A 3 5.98 -24.99 10.28
CA PRO A 3 6.44 -25.14 8.90
C PRO A 3 5.56 -24.31 7.96
N ASN A 4 6.19 -23.58 7.06
CA ASN A 4 5.53 -22.80 6.02
C ASN A 4 4.80 -23.77 5.07
N ILE A 5 3.47 -23.76 5.08
CA ILE A 5 2.61 -24.73 4.36
C ILE A 5 2.64 -24.48 2.83
N THR A 6 3.36 -23.46 2.36
CA THR A 6 3.41 -23.06 0.95
C THR A 6 4.33 -23.95 0.09
N ASP A 7 5.13 -24.84 0.68
CA ASP A 7 6.09 -25.67 -0.07
C ASP A 7 5.53 -27.01 -0.58
N SER A 8 4.27 -27.37 -0.29
CA SER A 8 3.74 -28.72 -0.58
C SER A 8 2.51 -28.80 -1.50
N LEU A 9 2.05 -27.69 -2.06
CA LEU A 9 0.99 -27.71 -3.08
C LEU A 9 1.61 -27.63 -4.47
N PRO A 10 1.18 -28.45 -5.45
CA PRO A 10 1.70 -28.38 -6.81
C PRO A 10 1.53 -26.94 -7.33
N LEU A 11 2.64 -26.33 -7.70
CA LEU A 11 2.75 -24.94 -8.13
C LEU A 11 2.01 -24.77 -9.48
N GLY A 12 0.68 -24.68 -9.42
CA GLY A 12 -0.11 -24.25 -10.56
C GLY A 12 0.37 -22.86 -11.01
N PRO A 13 0.10 -22.45 -12.26
CA PRO A 13 0.48 -21.14 -12.74
C PRO A 13 0.01 -20.07 -11.75
N VAL A 14 0.96 -19.29 -11.19
CA VAL A 14 0.61 -18.20 -10.28
C VAL A 14 -0.32 -17.26 -11.05
N PRO A 15 -1.54 -16.99 -10.56
CA PRO A 15 -2.48 -16.17 -11.31
C PRO A 15 -1.93 -14.75 -11.42
N THR A 16 -1.69 -14.33 -12.66
CA THR A 16 -1.31 -12.94 -12.97
C THR A 16 -2.57 -12.10 -13.09
N TYR A 17 -2.70 -11.09 -12.23
CA TYR A 17 -3.84 -10.16 -12.27
C TYR A 17 -3.49 -8.93 -13.10
N LYS A 18 -4.35 -8.60 -14.08
CA LYS A 18 -4.27 -7.35 -14.85
C LYS A 18 -5.54 -6.55 -14.61
N VAL A 19 -5.39 -5.32 -14.13
CA VAL A 19 -6.52 -4.43 -13.85
C VAL A 19 -6.89 -3.68 -15.12
N ILE A 20 -8.09 -3.91 -15.64
CA ILE A 20 -8.62 -3.17 -16.78
C ILE A 20 -9.42 -1.99 -16.24
N SER A 21 -8.81 -0.81 -16.25
CA SER A 21 -9.41 0.43 -15.76
C SER A 21 -8.88 1.61 -16.56
N PRO A 22 -9.70 2.64 -16.87
CA PRO A 22 -9.23 3.85 -17.55
C PRO A 22 -8.19 4.63 -16.72
N ASN A 23 -8.18 4.45 -15.40
CA ASN A 23 -7.29 5.16 -14.48
C ASN A 23 -5.96 4.43 -14.26
N VAL A 24 -5.77 3.24 -14.86
CA VAL A 24 -4.56 2.43 -14.71
C VAL A 24 -3.90 2.26 -16.07
N ARG A 25 -2.63 2.62 -16.16
CA ARG A 25 -1.82 2.51 -17.37
C ARG A 25 -0.57 1.70 -17.08
N TYR A 26 -0.34 0.67 -17.88
CA TYR A 26 0.86 -0.13 -17.82
C TYR A 26 1.87 0.39 -18.85
N THR A 27 3.11 0.56 -18.41
CA THR A 27 4.27 0.85 -19.27
C THR A 27 5.33 -0.22 -19.02
N ASP A 28 6.40 -0.25 -19.81
CA ASP A 28 7.44 -1.27 -19.69
C ASP A 28 8.15 -1.25 -18.33
N MET A 29 8.24 -0.07 -17.71
CA MET A 29 8.96 0.14 -16.45
C MET A 29 8.06 0.45 -15.26
N HIS A 30 6.85 0.95 -15.50
CA HIS A 30 5.99 1.50 -14.45
C HIS A 30 4.52 1.15 -14.64
N ILE A 31 3.81 1.04 -13.52
CA ILE A 31 2.36 1.07 -13.45
C ILE A 31 1.96 2.46 -12.96
N LEU A 32 1.15 3.17 -13.75
CA LEU A 32 0.61 4.47 -13.41
C LEU A 32 -0.85 4.30 -12.98
N ALA A 33 -1.21 4.86 -11.83
CA ALA A 33 -2.58 4.80 -11.32
C ALA A 33 -3.04 6.18 -10.83
N ASP A 34 -4.13 6.68 -11.39
CA ASP A 34 -4.82 7.87 -10.91
C ASP A 34 -5.85 7.45 -9.85
N TYR A 35 -5.73 8.02 -8.65
CA TYR A 35 -6.60 7.70 -7.50
C TYR A 35 -7.15 8.97 -6.87
N THR A 36 -8.46 9.01 -6.63
CA THR A 36 -9.09 10.09 -5.87
C THR A 36 -9.35 9.59 -4.45
N TYR A 37 -8.64 10.16 -3.48
CA TYR A 37 -8.87 9.88 -2.07
C TYR A 37 -10.01 10.76 -1.57
N HIS A 38 -11.11 10.12 -1.18
CA HIS A 38 -12.25 10.80 -0.56
C HIS A 38 -12.13 10.69 0.95
N ASN A 39 -12.23 11.83 1.63
CA ASN A 39 -12.18 11.91 3.09
C ASN A 39 -13.20 12.95 3.58
N ALA A 40 -13.45 13.03 4.88
CA ALA A 40 -14.27 14.08 5.44
C ALA A 40 -13.65 14.61 6.73
N THR A 41 -13.56 15.94 6.84
CA THR A 41 -13.19 16.60 8.09
C THR A 41 -14.47 16.83 8.89
N VAL A 42 -14.51 16.30 10.10
CA VAL A 42 -15.65 16.45 11.01
C VAL A 42 -15.25 17.34 12.16
N SER A 43 -16.02 18.39 12.42
CA SER A 43 -15.89 19.23 13.60
C SER A 43 -17.20 19.26 14.38
N LYS A 44 -17.09 19.20 15.70
CA LYS A 44 -18.23 19.33 16.61
C LYS A 44 -18.31 20.77 17.09
N ASN A 45 -19.49 21.37 16.99
CA ASN A 45 -19.78 22.62 17.67
C ASN A 45 -20.08 22.30 19.14
N GLU A 46 -19.20 22.73 20.04
CA GLU A 46 -19.30 22.48 21.49
C GLU A 46 -20.54 23.14 22.12
N ILE A 47 -21.06 24.20 21.51
CA ILE A 47 -22.16 25.02 22.06
C ILE A 47 -23.52 24.41 21.69
N ASP A 48 -23.71 24.11 20.40
CA ASP A 48 -25.00 23.64 19.87
C ASP A 48 -25.08 22.12 19.72
N GLY A 49 -23.98 21.40 20.01
CA GLY A 49 -23.87 19.95 19.86
C GLY A 49 -23.90 19.44 18.42
N THR A 50 -24.00 20.33 17.42
CA THR A 50 -24.10 19.99 16.00
C THR A 50 -22.75 19.54 15.43
N LEU A 51 -22.80 18.55 14.54
CA LEU A 51 -21.63 18.05 13.81
C LEU A 51 -21.59 18.68 12.42
N LYS A 52 -20.50 19.38 12.12
CA LYS A 52 -20.20 19.90 10.79
C LYS A 52 -19.29 18.91 10.08
N VAL A 53 -19.77 18.34 8.97
CA VAL A 53 -19.02 17.40 8.14
C VAL A 53 -18.65 18.10 6.83
N ILE A 54 -17.37 18.14 6.49
CA ILE A 54 -16.85 18.75 5.27
C ILE A 54 -16.15 17.66 4.45
N PRO A 55 -16.77 17.16 3.36
CA PRO A 55 -16.11 16.26 2.42
C PRO A 55 -14.88 16.92 1.78
N THR A 56 -13.83 16.15 1.60
CA THR A 56 -12.55 16.56 1.03
C THR A 56 -12.10 15.51 0.03
N GLU A 57 -11.54 15.97 -1.09
CA GLU A 57 -11.07 15.09 -2.15
C GLU A 57 -9.62 15.45 -2.51
N THR A 58 -8.76 14.45 -2.56
CA THR A 58 -7.36 14.63 -2.96
C THR A 58 -7.02 13.68 -4.10
N LYS A 59 -6.61 14.24 -5.24
CA LYS A 59 -6.19 13.46 -6.41
C LYS A 59 -4.71 13.11 -6.29
N TYR A 60 -4.42 11.82 -6.33
CA TYR A 60 -3.07 11.25 -6.33
C TYR A 60 -2.78 10.59 -7.68
N LYS A 61 -1.52 10.71 -8.10
CA LYS A 61 -0.98 9.97 -9.24
C LYS A 61 0.14 9.07 -8.74
N PHE A 62 -0.13 7.78 -8.66
CA PHE A 62 0.84 6.79 -8.25
C PHE A 62 1.66 6.33 -9.45
N LYS A 63 2.97 6.23 -9.25
CA LYS A 63 3.92 5.66 -10.19
C LYS A 63 4.67 4.55 -9.46
N THR A 64 4.37 3.32 -9.81
CA THR A 64 4.97 2.12 -9.20
C THR A 64 5.97 1.52 -10.18
N GLU A 65 7.20 1.27 -9.75
CA GLU A 65 8.19 0.56 -10.58
C GLU A 65 7.88 -0.93 -10.64
N VAL A 66 7.99 -1.51 -11.83
CA VAL A 66 7.76 -2.95 -12.07
C VAL A 66 9.03 -3.76 -11.76
N ASN A 67 10.20 -3.13 -11.83
CA ASN A 67 11.47 -3.77 -11.53
C ASN A 67 11.78 -3.63 -10.03
N ILE A 68 11.59 -4.72 -9.28
CA ILE A 68 11.82 -4.75 -7.84
C ILE A 68 13.25 -5.26 -7.60
N PRO A 69 14.20 -4.42 -7.12
CA PRO A 69 15.53 -4.88 -6.81
C PRO A 69 15.52 -5.84 -5.63
N LYS A 70 16.48 -6.76 -5.58
CA LYS A 70 16.68 -7.64 -4.42
C LYS A 70 17.22 -6.80 -3.26
N VAL A 71 16.41 -6.59 -2.23
CA VAL A 71 16.82 -5.85 -1.03
C VAL A 71 17.27 -6.83 0.05
N GLY A 72 18.48 -6.64 0.58
CA GLY A 72 18.98 -7.37 1.74
C GLY A 72 18.57 -6.66 3.04
N PHE A 73 17.99 -7.40 3.98
CA PHE A 73 17.68 -6.87 5.30
C PHE A 73 18.87 -7.10 6.24
N ILE A 74 19.42 -6.04 6.84
CA ILE A 74 20.48 -6.15 7.85
C ILE A 74 19.95 -5.59 9.17
N TRP A 75 19.80 -6.45 10.18
CA TRP A 75 19.57 -6.03 11.57
C TRP A 75 20.92 -5.78 12.23
N LYS A 76 21.15 -4.57 12.75
CA LYS A 76 22.35 -4.25 13.54
C LYS A 76 22.10 -4.61 15.00
N ILE A 77 22.85 -5.59 15.53
CA ILE A 77 22.93 -5.83 16.97
C ILE A 77 23.99 -4.90 17.52
N ASP A 78 23.55 -3.82 18.16
CA ASP A 78 24.43 -3.00 18.97
C ASP A 78 24.78 -3.76 20.25
N LYS A 79 26.06 -4.03 20.37
CA LYS A 79 26.72 -4.72 21.48
C LYS A 79 26.46 -3.94 22.77
N LEU A 80 25.54 -4.41 23.61
CA LEU A 80 25.49 -4.01 25.02
C LEU A 80 26.68 -4.66 25.72
N GLY A 81 27.57 -3.81 26.21
CA GLY A 81 28.71 -4.19 27.02
C GLY A 81 28.32 -4.53 28.46
N LEU A 82 29.30 -5.16 29.12
CA LEU A 82 29.52 -5.25 30.56
C LEU A 82 28.47 -5.99 31.40
N ILE A 83 28.78 -7.25 31.69
CA ILE A 83 28.90 -7.82 33.05
C ILE A 83 29.97 -8.90 33.02
#